data_AF-A0A9P5YM75-F1
#
_entry.id   AF-A0A9P5YM75-F1
#
_cell.length_a   1.000
_cell.length_b   1.000
_cell.length_c   1.000
_cell.angle_alpha   90.00
_cell.angle_beta   90.00
_cell.angle_gamma   90.00
#
_symmetry.space_group_name_H-M   'P 1'
#
loop_
_entity.id
_entity.type
_entity.pdbx_description
1 polymer ?
#
loop_
_entity_poly.entity_id
_entity_poly.type
_entity_poly.pdbx_seq_one_letter_code
_entity_poly.pdbx_strand_id
1 'polypeptide(L)'
;MARLVKEKYEQASKLGDIIKIVGKASTIQDNFALYDFISAATSKPRAKHIIAINMSVEGQTSRILNSTFSPVSHPLLPNKAAPGQLSFRQIQQALHLMGLLPSRKFYLFGTPISQSMLPSLHNTAFDVLGLPHEYQLLETQDVGEKIKVVITAPDFGGASVTIPYKLDVIPLLDKLTPAAEAIGAVNTIIPQISSKQGGSSRVLIGDNIRQSPRRG
;
A
#
# COMPACT_ATOMS: atom_id res chain seq x y z
N MET A 1 -18.03 -28.03 -3.45
CA MET A 1 -17.03 -27.33 -2.61
C MET A 1 -17.65 -26.35 -1.60
N ALA A 2 -18.64 -25.54 -2.01
CA ALA A 2 -19.17 -24.43 -1.20
C ALA A 2 -19.70 -24.79 0.21
N ARG A 3 -20.37 -25.94 0.38
CA ARG A 3 -20.96 -26.32 1.68
C ARG A 3 -19.92 -26.57 2.77
N LEU A 4 -18.90 -27.37 2.48
CA LEU A 4 -17.84 -27.70 3.45
C LEU A 4 -17.04 -26.47 3.87
N VAL A 5 -16.70 -25.59 2.91
CA VAL A 5 -15.96 -24.35 3.20
C VAL A 5 -16.79 -23.42 4.09
N LYS A 6 -18.10 -23.31 3.84
CA LYS A 6 -19.03 -22.55 4.68
C LYS A 6 -19.12 -23.09 6.11
N GLU A 7 -19.26 -24.41 6.28
CA GLU A 7 -19.30 -25.05 7.60
C GLU A 7 -18.01 -24.79 8.39
N LYS A 8 -16.84 -24.92 7.74
CA LYS A 8 -15.54 -24.63 8.36
C LYS A 8 -15.37 -23.14 8.70
N TYR A 9 -15.83 -22.25 7.84
CA TYR A 9 -15.86 -20.81 8.12
C TYR A 9 -16.71 -20.48 9.35
N GLU A 10 -17.93 -21.03 9.44
CA GLU A 10 -18.82 -20.80 10.57
C GLU A 10 -18.21 -21.31 11.89
N GLN A 11 -17.55 -22.48 11.85
CA GLN A 11 -16.83 -23.01 13.00
C GLN A 11 -15.65 -22.10 13.42
N ALA A 12 -14.81 -21.69 12.46
CA ALA A 12 -13.67 -20.83 12.72
C ALA A 12 -14.08 -19.44 13.22
N SER A 13 -15.17 -18.88 12.68
CA SER A 13 -15.70 -17.57 13.05
C SER A 13 -16.14 -17.50 14.52
N LYS A 14 -16.56 -18.63 15.12
CA LYS A 14 -16.91 -18.68 16.54
C LYS A 14 -15.70 -18.62 17.48
N LEU A 15 -14.53 -19.07 17.02
CA LEU A 15 -13.37 -19.33 17.89
C LEU A 15 -12.21 -18.35 17.70
N GLY A 16 -11.89 -17.98 16.45
CA GLY A 16 -10.69 -17.20 16.15
C GLY A 16 -10.99 -15.76 15.78
N ASP A 17 -10.05 -14.85 16.05
CA ASP A 17 -10.15 -13.44 15.65
C ASP A 17 -9.87 -13.23 14.15
N ILE A 18 -9.02 -14.10 13.59
CA ILE A 18 -8.70 -14.15 12.16
C ILE A 18 -8.99 -15.56 11.65
N ILE A 19 -9.77 -15.65 10.58
CA ILE A 19 -10.15 -16.92 9.98
C ILE A 19 -9.14 -17.25 8.88
N LYS A 20 -8.55 -18.46 8.89
CA LYS A 20 -7.64 -18.91 7.84
C LYS A 20 -8.22 -20.14 7.13
N ILE A 21 -8.50 -19.99 5.84
CA ILE A 21 -9.01 -21.06 4.97
C ILE A 21 -7.98 -21.32 3.88
N VAL A 22 -7.52 -22.56 3.80
CA VAL A 22 -6.56 -23.00 2.78
C VAL A 22 -7.18 -24.13 1.99
N GLY A 23 -7.45 -23.89 0.71
CA GLY A 23 -7.92 -24.89 -0.25
C GLY A 23 -6.79 -25.40 -1.14
N LYS A 24 -7.16 -26.24 -2.11
CA LYS A 24 -6.31 -26.65 -3.23
C LYS A 24 -7.05 -26.32 -4.52
N ALA A 25 -6.40 -25.61 -5.43
CA ALA A 25 -6.96 -25.38 -6.76
C ALA A 25 -6.50 -26.50 -7.70
N SER A 26 -7.39 -26.91 -8.59
CA SER A 26 -7.06 -27.73 -9.76
C SER A 26 -7.25 -26.94 -11.06
N THR A 27 -8.02 -25.85 -11.00
CA THR A 27 -8.33 -24.95 -12.11
C THR A 27 -8.31 -23.49 -11.66
N ILE A 28 -8.27 -22.56 -12.61
CA ILE A 28 -8.35 -21.13 -12.29
C ILE A 28 -9.72 -20.75 -11.68
N GLN A 29 -10.79 -21.44 -12.09
CA GLN A 29 -12.16 -21.22 -11.60
C GLN A 29 -12.29 -21.42 -10.09
N ASP A 30 -11.48 -22.31 -9.51
CA ASP A 30 -11.45 -22.54 -8.06
C ASP A 30 -11.04 -21.28 -7.27
N ASN A 31 -10.21 -20.41 -7.86
CA ASN A 31 -9.82 -19.14 -7.23
C ASN A 31 -10.95 -18.11 -7.26
N PHE A 32 -11.70 -18.05 -8.37
CA PHE A 32 -12.85 -17.16 -8.46
C PHE A 32 -13.96 -17.59 -7.51
N ALA A 33 -14.24 -18.90 -7.41
CA ALA A 33 -15.18 -19.43 -6.43
C ALA A 33 -14.76 -19.10 -4.98
N LEU A 34 -13.47 -19.15 -4.67
CA LEU A 34 -12.95 -18.72 -3.37
C LEU A 34 -13.11 -17.20 -3.17
N TYR A 35 -12.81 -16.40 -4.18
CA TYR A 35 -12.97 -14.94 -4.13
C TYR A 35 -14.42 -14.53 -3.87
N ASP A 36 -15.38 -15.11 -4.60
CA ASP A 36 -16.81 -14.84 -4.45
C ASP A 36 -17.30 -15.21 -3.05
N PHE A 37 -16.85 -16.35 -2.52
CA PHE A 37 -17.15 -16.76 -1.15
C PHE A 37 -16.66 -15.74 -0.13
N ILE A 38 -15.43 -15.24 -0.29
CA ILE A 38 -14.83 -14.27 0.62
C ILE A 38 -15.54 -12.92 0.53
N SER A 39 -15.85 -12.44 -0.66
CA SER A 39 -16.63 -11.22 -0.88
C SER A 39 -18.00 -11.29 -0.18
N ALA A 40 -18.69 -12.43 -0.32
CA ALA A 40 -19.96 -12.66 0.38
C ALA A 40 -19.79 -12.77 1.91
N ALA A 41 -18.68 -13.31 2.40
CA ALA A 41 -18.42 -13.45 3.83
C ALA A 41 -18.04 -12.13 4.50
N THR A 42 -17.25 -11.28 3.83
CA THR A 42 -16.74 -10.00 4.37
C THR A 42 -17.73 -8.85 4.26
N SER A 43 -18.73 -8.95 3.39
CA SER A 43 -19.83 -7.97 3.29
C SER A 43 -20.76 -7.94 4.50
N LYS A 44 -20.68 -8.94 5.39
CA LYS A 44 -21.53 -9.02 6.58
C LYS A 44 -21.09 -8.02 7.67
N PRO A 45 -22.03 -7.45 8.44
CA PRO A 45 -21.69 -6.65 9.61
C PRO A 45 -20.82 -7.43 10.59
N ARG A 46 -19.74 -6.82 11.08
CA ARG A 46 -18.75 -7.44 12.00
C ARG A 46 -18.07 -8.70 11.44
N ALA A 47 -17.97 -8.83 10.12
CA ALA A 47 -17.18 -9.89 9.52
C ALA A 47 -15.73 -9.84 10.04
N LYS A 48 -15.22 -11.00 10.48
CA LYS A 48 -13.82 -11.14 10.90
C LYS A 48 -12.90 -11.10 9.68
N HIS A 49 -11.65 -10.69 9.88
CA HIS A 49 -10.62 -10.76 8.85
C HIS A 49 -10.39 -12.21 8.41
N ILE A 50 -10.21 -12.43 7.10
CA ILE A 50 -10.07 -13.77 6.52
C ILE A 50 -8.81 -13.83 5.66
N ILE A 51 -7.96 -14.83 5.94
CA ILE A 51 -6.87 -15.27 5.07
C ILE A 51 -7.41 -16.44 4.25
N ALA A 52 -7.57 -16.26 2.95
CA ALA A 52 -8.17 -17.27 2.08
C ALA A 52 -7.32 -17.49 0.83
N ILE A 53 -6.74 -18.68 0.71
CA ILE A 53 -5.83 -19.01 -0.37
C ILE A 53 -6.02 -20.45 -0.84
N ASN A 54 -5.71 -20.70 -2.09
CA ASN A 54 -5.54 -22.02 -2.66
C ASN A 54 -4.03 -22.36 -2.77
N MET A 55 -3.70 -23.60 -2.45
CA MET A 55 -2.43 -24.23 -2.79
C MET A 55 -2.41 -24.65 -4.26
N SER A 56 -1.24 -25.11 -4.72
CA SER A 56 -0.89 -25.43 -6.11
C SER A 56 -0.52 -24.19 -6.94
N VAL A 57 0.05 -24.43 -8.13
CA VAL A 57 0.41 -23.36 -9.08
C VAL A 57 -0.86 -22.65 -9.58
N GLU A 58 -1.91 -23.42 -9.87
CA GLU A 58 -3.23 -22.93 -10.25
C GLU A 58 -3.82 -22.03 -9.16
N GLY A 59 -3.46 -22.24 -7.89
CA GLY A 59 -3.91 -21.44 -6.76
C GLY A 59 -3.29 -20.03 -6.65
N GLN A 60 -2.31 -19.68 -7.46
CA GLN A 60 -1.54 -18.43 -7.32
C GLN A 60 -2.42 -17.16 -7.36
N THR A 61 -3.46 -17.13 -8.20
CA THR A 61 -4.38 -15.99 -8.29
C THR A 61 -5.03 -15.67 -6.94
N SER A 62 -5.44 -16.69 -6.17
CA SER A 62 -6.02 -16.46 -4.84
C SER A 62 -5.03 -15.82 -3.86
N ARG A 63 -3.73 -16.11 -3.99
CA ARG A 63 -2.67 -15.52 -3.15
C ARG A 63 -2.39 -14.08 -3.51
N ILE A 64 -2.49 -13.74 -4.80
CA ILE A 64 -2.36 -12.37 -5.30
C ILE A 64 -3.53 -11.51 -4.80
N LEU A 65 -4.76 -12.03 -4.88
CA LEU A 65 -5.98 -11.30 -4.53
C LEU A 65 -6.27 -11.26 -3.02
N ASN A 66 -5.66 -12.13 -2.22
CA ASN A 66 -5.83 -12.11 -0.78
C ASN A 66 -5.19 -10.83 -0.18
N SER A 67 -6.00 -10.00 0.47
CA SER A 67 -5.57 -8.71 1.02
C SER A 67 -5.17 -8.75 2.50
N THR A 68 -5.43 -9.87 3.18
CA THR A 68 -5.26 -10.01 4.63
C THR A 68 -4.18 -11.03 4.95
N PHE A 69 -3.07 -10.59 5.53
CA PHE A 69 -1.98 -11.44 6.03
C PHE A 69 -1.56 -12.57 5.05
N SER A 70 -1.42 -12.24 3.76
CA SER A 70 -1.00 -13.20 2.72
C SER A 70 0.34 -13.84 3.08
N PRO A 71 0.43 -15.17 3.19
CA PRO A 71 1.69 -15.84 3.47
C PRO A 71 2.58 -15.83 2.21
N VAL A 72 3.72 -15.15 2.30
CA VAL A 72 4.69 -14.99 1.20
C VAL A 72 5.94 -15.85 1.39
N SER A 73 6.63 -16.14 0.29
CA SER A 73 7.98 -16.73 0.30
C SER A 73 9.06 -15.67 0.10
N HIS A 74 10.33 -16.04 0.24
CA HIS A 74 11.46 -15.18 -0.09
C HIS A 74 12.57 -15.99 -0.76
N PRO A 75 13.27 -15.47 -1.79
CA PRO A 75 14.32 -16.22 -2.50
C PRO A 75 15.48 -16.72 -1.62
N LEU A 76 15.77 -16.01 -0.52
CA LEU A 76 16.81 -16.40 0.44
C LEU A 76 16.36 -17.50 1.42
N LEU A 77 15.08 -17.88 1.43
CA LEU A 77 14.63 -18.98 2.28
C LEU A 77 14.97 -20.32 1.62
N PRO A 78 15.43 -21.32 2.40
CA PRO A 78 15.91 -22.59 1.85
C PRO A 78 14.81 -23.38 1.13
N ASN A 79 13.55 -23.23 1.57
CA ASN A 79 12.39 -23.91 1.00
C ASN A 79 11.18 -22.97 0.96
N LYS A 80 10.30 -23.17 -0.02
CA LYS A 80 8.94 -22.60 0.02
C LYS A 80 8.08 -23.43 0.98
N ALA A 81 7.25 -22.76 1.78
CA ALA A 81 6.41 -23.44 2.77
C ALA A 81 5.24 -24.21 2.13
N ALA A 82 4.82 -23.83 0.92
CA ALA A 82 3.76 -24.50 0.18
C ALA A 82 3.93 -24.36 -1.34
N PRO A 83 3.47 -25.35 -2.14
CA PRO A 83 3.40 -25.22 -3.60
C PRO A 83 2.57 -24.01 -4.03
N GLY A 84 3.04 -23.28 -5.04
CA GLY A 84 2.39 -22.07 -5.55
C GLY A 84 2.62 -20.81 -4.74
N GLN A 85 3.46 -20.83 -3.70
CA GLN A 85 3.76 -19.63 -2.92
C GLN A 85 4.58 -18.61 -3.74
N LEU A 86 4.19 -17.34 -3.61
CA LEU A 86 4.78 -16.18 -4.27
C LEU A 86 5.54 -15.32 -3.24
N SER A 87 6.56 -14.60 -3.69
CA SER A 87 7.19 -13.56 -2.87
C SER A 87 6.36 -12.28 -2.87
N PHE A 88 6.66 -11.37 -1.92
CA PHE A 88 6.06 -10.04 -1.90
C PHE A 88 6.23 -9.33 -3.25
N ARG A 89 7.46 -9.28 -3.78
CA ARG A 89 7.78 -8.66 -5.08
C ARG A 89 6.90 -9.21 -6.22
N GLN A 90 6.75 -10.54 -6.30
CA GLN A 90 5.93 -11.18 -7.33
C GLN A 90 4.45 -10.83 -7.20
N ILE A 91 3.92 -10.74 -5.97
CA ILE A 91 2.53 -10.34 -5.73
C ILE A 91 2.32 -8.89 -6.16
N GLN A 92 3.21 -7.96 -5.78
CA GLN A 92 3.08 -6.55 -6.17
C GLN A 92 3.12 -6.37 -7.69
N GLN A 93 4.03 -7.07 -8.38
CA GLN A 93 4.11 -7.04 -9.84
C GLN A 93 2.84 -7.60 -10.49
N ALA A 94 2.30 -8.71 -9.97
CA ALA A 94 1.05 -9.27 -10.49
C ALA A 94 -0.14 -8.33 -10.25
N LEU A 95 -0.26 -7.74 -9.06
CA LEU A 95 -1.28 -6.73 -8.76
C LEU A 95 -1.18 -5.53 -9.72
N HIS A 96 0.03 -5.09 -10.05
CA HIS A 96 0.25 -4.01 -11.01
C HIS A 96 -0.22 -4.40 -12.41
N LEU A 97 0.19 -5.56 -12.92
CA LEU A 97 -0.23 -6.07 -14.24
C LEU A 97 -1.74 -6.27 -14.34
N MET A 98 -2.41 -6.58 -13.23
CA MET A 98 -3.86 -6.71 -13.14
C MET A 98 -4.60 -5.36 -12.98
N GLY A 99 -3.88 -4.24 -12.90
CA GLY A 99 -4.47 -2.90 -12.67
C GLY A 99 -4.96 -2.66 -11.24
N LEU A 100 -4.68 -3.58 -10.31
CA LEU A 100 -5.06 -3.49 -8.90
C LEU A 100 -4.06 -2.70 -8.05
N LEU A 101 -2.85 -2.46 -8.58
CA LEU A 101 -1.83 -1.58 -8.01
C LEU A 101 -1.39 -0.56 -9.08
N PRO A 102 -2.14 0.54 -9.29
CA PRO A 102 -1.76 1.56 -10.26
C PRO A 102 -0.46 2.26 -9.86
N SER A 103 0.33 2.66 -10.86
CA SER A 103 1.52 3.49 -10.66
C SER A 103 1.16 4.82 -10.01
N ARG A 104 2.11 5.36 -9.24
CA ARG A 104 1.98 6.64 -8.53
C ARG A 104 3.29 7.40 -8.65
N LYS A 105 3.20 8.72 -8.66
CA LYS A 105 4.34 9.63 -8.72
C LYS A 105 4.65 10.22 -7.36
N PHE A 106 5.91 10.10 -6.96
CA PHE A 106 6.48 10.66 -5.76
C PHE A 106 7.47 11.77 -6.12
N TYR A 107 7.59 12.75 -5.23
CA TYR A 107 8.34 13.96 -5.52
C TYR A 107 9.26 14.36 -4.37
N LEU A 108 10.36 15.05 -4.70
CA LEU A 108 11.06 15.92 -3.76
C LEU A 108 10.78 17.38 -4.13
N PHE A 109 10.23 18.14 -3.20
CA PHE A 109 10.06 19.59 -3.30
C PHE A 109 11.18 20.31 -2.54
N GLY A 110 11.79 21.30 -3.16
CA GLY A 110 12.86 22.11 -2.56
C GLY A 110 13.68 22.84 -3.63
N THR A 111 14.63 23.65 -3.19
CA THR A 111 15.64 24.26 -4.07
C THR A 111 16.87 24.69 -3.26
N PRO A 112 18.11 24.39 -3.71
CA PRO A 112 18.47 23.48 -4.80
C PRO A 112 18.39 22.00 -4.37
N ILE A 113 18.00 21.11 -5.28
CA ILE A 113 17.81 19.67 -5.04
C ILE A 113 18.36 18.78 -6.17
N SER A 114 18.97 19.34 -7.21
CA SER A 114 19.54 18.60 -8.36
C SER A 114 20.51 17.46 -7.98
N GLN A 115 21.26 17.61 -6.88
CA GLN A 115 22.22 16.63 -6.37
C GLN A 115 21.63 15.68 -5.31
N SER A 116 20.30 15.69 -5.11
CA SER A 116 19.66 14.85 -4.11
C SER A 116 19.69 13.36 -4.51
N MET A 117 20.05 12.50 -3.56
CA MET A 117 20.05 11.05 -3.73
C MET A 117 18.68 10.39 -3.51
N LEU A 118 17.66 11.16 -3.07
CA LEU A 118 16.33 10.60 -2.80
C LEU A 118 15.67 9.90 -3.99
N PRO A 119 15.76 10.41 -5.24
CA PRO A 119 15.25 9.69 -6.39
C PRO A 119 15.89 8.31 -6.56
N SER A 120 17.22 8.21 -6.45
CA SER A 120 17.91 6.92 -6.53
C SER A 120 17.46 5.98 -5.41
N LEU A 121 17.44 6.46 -4.17
CA LEU A 121 17.02 5.66 -3.01
C LEU A 121 15.60 5.09 -3.17
N HIS A 122 14.62 5.95 -3.46
CA HIS A 122 13.23 5.52 -3.54
C HIS A 122 12.94 4.67 -4.78
N ASN A 123 13.49 5.01 -5.94
CA ASN A 123 13.31 4.20 -7.15
C ASN A 123 13.93 2.80 -6.99
N THR A 124 15.11 2.69 -6.37
CA THR A 124 15.69 1.39 -6.04
C THR A 124 14.82 0.61 -5.06
N ALA A 125 14.27 1.26 -4.03
CA ALA A 125 13.37 0.61 -3.08
C ALA A 125 12.09 0.11 -3.77
N PHE A 126 11.51 0.92 -4.67
CA PHE A 126 10.34 0.52 -5.46
C PHE A 126 10.63 -0.70 -6.33
N ASP A 127 11.76 -0.73 -7.05
CA ASP A 127 12.14 -1.87 -7.88
C ASP A 127 12.35 -3.16 -7.07
N VAL A 128 13.10 -3.07 -5.95
CA VAL A 128 13.36 -4.21 -5.06
C VAL A 128 12.04 -4.79 -4.51
N LEU A 129 11.08 -3.93 -4.18
CA LEU A 129 9.78 -4.32 -3.67
C LEU A 129 8.76 -4.69 -4.75
N GLY A 130 9.08 -4.48 -6.04
CA GLY A 130 8.17 -4.74 -7.16
C GLY A 130 7.01 -3.75 -7.25
N LEU A 131 7.20 -2.55 -6.70
CA LEU A 131 6.21 -1.48 -6.71
C LEU A 131 6.36 -0.65 -7.99
N PRO A 132 5.26 -0.29 -8.67
CA PRO A 132 5.30 0.36 -9.98
C PRO A 132 5.42 1.89 -9.86
N HIS A 133 6.02 2.41 -8.79
CA HIS A 133 6.04 3.83 -8.49
C HIS A 133 7.30 4.51 -9.04
N GLU A 134 7.20 5.81 -9.27
CA GLU A 134 8.32 6.63 -9.72
C GLU A 134 8.55 7.78 -8.75
N TYR A 135 9.81 8.06 -8.43
CA TYR A 135 10.24 9.17 -7.60
C TYR A 135 11.07 10.15 -8.45
N GLN A 136 10.68 11.42 -8.46
CA GLN A 136 11.35 12.46 -9.24
C GLN A 136 11.59 13.75 -8.46
N LEU A 137 12.44 14.62 -8.99
CA LEU A 137 12.66 15.95 -8.44
C LEU A 137 11.64 16.92 -9.04
N LEU A 138 11.13 17.83 -8.20
CA LEU A 138 10.40 19.00 -8.67
C LEU A 138 11.04 20.24 -8.02
N GLU A 139 12.08 20.74 -8.68
CA GLU A 139 12.76 21.97 -8.29
C GLU A 139 11.96 23.17 -8.82
N THR A 140 11.65 24.10 -7.92
CA THR A 140 10.93 25.33 -8.23
C THR A 140 11.47 26.45 -7.34
N GLN A 141 11.04 27.69 -7.55
CA GLN A 141 11.52 28.84 -6.76
C GLN A 141 10.61 29.12 -5.55
N ASP A 142 9.36 28.69 -5.60
CA ASP A 142 8.36 28.95 -4.57
C ASP A 142 7.37 27.78 -4.39
N VAL A 143 6.65 27.79 -3.26
CA VAL A 143 5.52 26.87 -3.00
C VAL A 143 4.24 27.39 -3.63
N GLY A 144 4.27 27.50 -4.97
CA GLY A 144 3.18 28.04 -5.76
C GLY A 144 2.42 26.99 -6.55
N GLU A 145 2.01 27.40 -7.76
CA GLU A 145 1.06 26.63 -8.57
C GLU A 145 1.57 25.27 -9.00
N LYS A 146 2.88 25.13 -9.30
CA LYS A 146 3.47 23.85 -9.71
C LYS A 146 3.29 22.77 -8.65
N ILE A 147 3.54 23.10 -7.38
CA ILE A 147 3.35 22.15 -6.27
C ILE A 147 1.87 21.84 -6.09
N LYS A 148 0.99 22.85 -6.14
CA LYS A 148 -0.47 22.65 -6.03
C LYS A 148 -1.04 21.71 -7.08
N VAL A 149 -0.63 21.88 -8.34
CA VAL A 149 -1.04 20.99 -9.44
C VAL A 149 -0.58 19.56 -9.19
N VAL A 150 0.66 19.38 -8.73
CA VAL A 150 1.20 18.04 -8.45
C VAL A 150 0.50 17.37 -7.28
N ILE A 151 0.34 18.04 -6.13
CA ILE A 151 -0.24 17.40 -4.94
C ILE A 151 -1.75 17.08 -5.11
N THR A 152 -2.44 17.76 -6.02
CA THR A 152 -3.84 17.50 -6.36
C THR A 152 -4.01 16.46 -7.46
N ALA A 153 -2.96 16.12 -8.21
CA ALA A 153 -3.01 15.15 -9.28
C ALA A 153 -3.47 13.76 -8.77
N PRO A 154 -4.31 13.03 -9.54
CA PRO A 154 -4.86 11.76 -9.10
C PRO A 154 -3.77 10.70 -8.88
N ASP A 155 -2.65 10.76 -9.59
CA ASP A 155 -1.51 9.84 -9.50
C ASP A 155 -0.47 10.23 -8.43
N PHE A 156 -0.65 11.34 -7.71
CA PHE A 156 0.26 11.74 -6.63
C PHE A 156 0.29 10.71 -5.51
N GLY A 157 1.46 10.11 -5.27
CA GLY A 157 1.71 9.08 -4.25
C GLY A 157 2.23 9.62 -2.93
N GLY A 158 2.78 10.85 -2.94
CA GLY A 158 3.37 11.51 -1.79
C GLY A 158 4.61 12.32 -2.17
N ALA A 159 5.16 13.07 -1.22
CA ALA A 159 6.37 13.83 -1.47
C ALA A 159 7.24 13.98 -0.22
N SER A 160 8.54 14.06 -0.44
CA SER A 160 9.45 14.66 0.54
C SER A 160 9.53 16.16 0.33
N VAL A 161 9.74 16.91 1.41
CA VAL A 161 9.93 18.36 1.37
C VAL A 161 11.25 18.72 2.06
N THR A 162 12.07 19.51 1.38
CA THR A 162 13.33 20.02 1.92
C THR A 162 13.36 21.54 1.90
N ILE A 163 14.47 22.11 2.37
CA ILE A 163 14.70 23.56 2.40
C ILE A 163 14.45 24.16 1.00
N PRO A 164 13.83 25.36 0.92
CA PRO A 164 13.32 26.16 2.03
C PRO A 164 11.86 25.85 2.44
N TYR A 165 11.20 24.89 1.78
CA TYR A 165 9.73 24.76 1.76
C TYR A 165 9.07 24.03 2.93
N LYS A 166 9.83 23.63 3.96
CA LYS A 166 9.28 22.81 5.04
C LYS A 166 8.18 23.50 5.85
N LEU A 167 8.17 24.83 5.88
CA LEU A 167 7.13 25.62 6.54
C LEU A 167 6.06 26.05 5.51
N ASP A 168 6.51 26.55 4.36
CA ASP A 168 5.66 27.12 3.32
C ASP A 168 4.67 26.12 2.69
N VAL A 169 4.93 24.82 2.81
CA VAL A 169 4.02 23.78 2.32
C VAL A 169 2.83 23.52 3.24
N ILE A 170 2.92 23.88 4.53
CA ILE A 170 1.90 23.60 5.55
C ILE A 170 0.51 24.11 5.14
N PRO A 171 0.34 25.35 4.61
CA PRO A 171 -0.96 25.87 4.19
C PRO A 171 -1.61 25.08 3.03
N LEU A 172 -0.87 24.21 2.34
CA LEU A 172 -1.40 23.37 1.26
C LEU A 172 -1.92 22.00 1.75
N LEU A 173 -1.81 21.71 3.04
CA LEU A 173 -2.13 20.40 3.63
C LEU A 173 -3.40 20.48 4.47
N ASP A 174 -4.16 19.38 4.50
CA ASP A 174 -5.42 19.31 5.22
C ASP A 174 -5.21 19.05 6.72
N LYS A 175 -4.16 18.29 7.06
CA LYS A 175 -3.84 17.88 8.43
C LYS A 175 -2.34 17.78 8.63
N LEU A 176 -1.93 17.89 9.89
CA LEU A 176 -0.58 17.61 10.33
C LEU A 176 -0.59 16.44 11.32
N THR A 177 0.52 15.71 11.39
CA THR A 177 0.75 14.76 12.50
C THR A 177 1.15 15.54 13.76
N PRO A 178 0.96 14.97 14.97
CA PRO A 178 1.40 15.60 16.21
C PRO A 178 2.89 15.97 16.21
N ALA A 179 3.73 15.19 15.52
CA ALA A 179 5.16 15.46 15.38
C ALA A 179 5.42 16.70 14.50
N ALA A 180 4.73 16.82 13.36
CA ALA A 180 4.86 17.97 12.48
C ALA A 180 4.33 19.26 13.13
N GLU A 181 3.22 19.18 13.88
CA GLU A 181 2.68 20.30 14.65
C GLU A 181 3.67 20.78 15.71
N ALA A 182 4.24 19.87 16.50
CA ALA A 182 5.18 20.21 17.56
C ALA A 182 6.49 20.81 17.03
N ILE A 183 6.98 20.35 15.88
CA ILE A 183 8.21 20.87 15.26
C ILE A 183 7.93 22.17 14.48
N GLY A 184 6.71 22.37 13.98
CA GLY A 184 6.36 23.50 13.11
C GLY A 184 6.94 23.39 11.70
N ALA A 185 7.22 22.17 11.23
CA ALA A 185 7.79 21.94 9.90
C ALA A 185 7.37 20.57 9.34
N VAL A 186 7.20 20.47 8.03
CA VAL A 186 6.84 19.25 7.30
C VAL A 186 7.98 18.84 6.38
N ASN A 187 8.36 17.57 6.39
CA ASN A 187 9.28 17.01 5.41
C ASN A 187 8.71 15.81 4.65
N THR A 188 7.48 15.40 4.92
CA THR A 188 6.80 14.28 4.26
C THR A 188 5.32 14.61 4.07
N ILE A 189 4.81 14.45 2.85
CA ILE A 189 3.41 14.65 2.49
C ILE A 189 2.82 13.29 2.13
N ILE A 190 1.74 12.91 2.80
CA ILE A 190 1.09 11.61 2.69
C ILE A 190 -0.34 11.80 2.20
N PRO A 191 -0.70 11.34 0.98
CA PRO A 191 -2.08 11.32 0.55
C PRO A 191 -2.81 10.12 1.18
N GLN A 192 -3.77 10.41 2.05
CA GLN A 192 -4.69 9.39 2.57
C GLN A 192 -5.96 9.35 1.73
N ILE A 193 -6.19 8.22 1.07
CA ILE A 193 -7.41 7.97 0.29
C ILE A 193 -8.37 7.13 1.14
N SER A 194 -9.55 7.66 1.40
CA SER A 194 -10.65 6.92 2.02
C SER A 194 -11.71 6.66 0.96
N SER A 195 -11.91 5.39 0.61
CA SER A 195 -13.03 4.95 -0.22
C SER A 195 -14.23 4.67 0.68
N LYS A 196 -15.27 5.50 0.59
CA LYS A 196 -16.59 5.22 1.20
C LYS A 196 -17.61 4.94 0.10
N GLN A 197 -18.66 4.19 0.40
CA GLN A 197 -19.80 4.02 -0.51
C GLN A 197 -20.37 5.41 -0.82
N GLY A 198 -20.13 5.94 -2.03
CA GLY A 198 -20.53 7.29 -2.45
C GLY A 198 -19.41 8.20 -2.95
N GLY A 199 -18.13 7.81 -2.84
CA GLY A 199 -16.99 8.55 -3.41
C GLY A 199 -15.65 8.27 -2.72
N SER A 200 -14.55 8.62 -3.39
CA SER A 200 -13.23 8.66 -2.77
C SER A 200 -12.96 10.06 -2.24
N SER A 201 -12.66 10.18 -0.94
CA SER A 201 -12.16 11.42 -0.35
C SER A 201 -10.66 11.30 -0.16
N ARG A 202 -9.92 12.34 -0.56
CA ARG A 202 -8.48 12.45 -0.34
C ARG A 202 -8.20 13.50 0.73
N VAL A 203 -7.27 13.18 1.63
CA VAL A 203 -6.73 14.10 2.65
C VAL A 203 -5.21 14.10 2.52
N LEU A 204 -4.59 15.28 2.44
CA LEU A 204 -3.15 15.47 2.45
C LEU A 204 -2.68 15.68 3.89
N ILE A 205 -1.81 14.78 4.36
CA ILE A 205 -1.27 14.81 5.72
C ILE A 205 0.21 15.21 5.65
N GLY A 206 0.59 16.24 6.40
CA GLY A 206 1.97 16.62 6.62
C GLY A 206 2.56 15.91 7.84
N ASP A 207 3.70 15.29 7.65
CA ASP A 207 4.48 14.64 8.71
C ASP A 207 5.91 15.16 8.77
N ASN A 208 6.55 14.95 9.91
CA ASN A 208 7.96 15.23 10.11
C ASN A 208 8.69 14.00 10.68
N ILE A 209 9.40 13.31 9.79
CA ILE A 209 10.13 12.09 10.13
C ILE A 209 11.55 12.35 10.64
N ARG A 210 11.97 13.62 10.78
CA ARG A 210 13.24 13.95 11.44
C ARG A 210 12.99 14.14 12.93
N GLN A 211 13.68 13.34 13.73
CA GLN A 211 13.78 13.64 15.16
C GLN A 211 14.47 15.00 15.31
N SER A 212 13.88 15.90 16.10
CA SER A 212 14.62 17.08 16.54
C SER A 212 15.88 16.57 17.25
N PRO A 213 17.05 17.21 17.11
CA PRO A 213 18.09 17.02 18.11
C PRO A 213 17.42 17.28 19.46
N ARG A 214 17.51 16.32 20.40
CA ARG A 214 17.14 16.63 21.78
C ARG A 214 17.95 17.87 22.15
N ARG A 215 17.28 18.98 22.48
CA ARG A 215 17.94 20.11 23.13
C ARG A 215 18.42 19.57 24.48
N GLY A 216 19.69 19.18 24.52
CA GLY A 216 20.43 18.95 25.77
C GLY A 216 20.86 20.28 26.36
#